data_AF-A0A1H8HDM0-F1
#
_entry.id   AF-A0A1H8HDM0-F1
#
_cell.length_a   1.000
_cell.length_b   1.000
_cell.length_c   1.000
_cell.angle_alpha   90.00
_cell.angle_beta   90.00
_cell.angle_gamma   90.00
#
_symmetry.space_group_name_H-M   'P 1'
#
loop_
_entity.id
_entity.type
_entity.pdbx_description
1 polymer ?
#
loop_
_entity_poly.entity_id
_entity_poly.type
_entity_poly.pdbx_seq_one_letter_code
_entity_poly.pdbx_strand_id
1 'polypeptide(L)'
;MTTITPYSRDTAANAAAGVTASASRAISPGASGPVSGSSGGGASTTVSLSGGQDAGQPKAVVWENRTRSTASTIMARNFAEQPVAGRLKGLGGELLKQVAYDGENFSQSIQQAPTGMQADTYDMLVSPSPVSQHGMGDNRIGLTITTRSGVTVELSLDAGDNSIAFEAKSSGKLTEVERKALGKLSDAFQKAVDGLAEDPPRVDLAGLTQFDGAVLSSVDLKGEIKLNPKETQRLEFHADGGKRTLSFSGPDGAAKIGVDLSQPASWGNKEQQAKALNRYLQQVDQAGMRGQGNAAMLTMFKDALVDMNSDYGTPPLAPRDMLLTERDRATTTGLADFTASVTQTEVASNPAKSTEKDRFAYELSQKTTISGRSQMDLALSQQQQSHLKARYHAPASPTAKLALDLEPQSQNYKYIMVDESASSTTSIEYDKGKLVKASLEMQASRSTRVLEYMFGKLKDDHTTPSGKALTRDLLPTLDPEDGGLSMDDYDRARILARVNDAIFLQSDPDALAAN
;
A
#
# COMPACT_ATOMS: atom_id res chain seq x y z
N MET A 1 43.00 30.79 -40.17
CA MET A 1 43.77 29.55 -39.95
C MET A 1 42.78 28.40 -39.86
N THR A 2 42.85 27.52 -40.87
CA THR A 2 42.46 26.10 -40.90
C THR A 2 41.38 25.64 -39.89
N THR A 3 40.09 25.51 -40.26
CA THR A 3 39.42 24.35 -40.94
C THR A 3 39.53 23.02 -40.16
N ILE A 4 38.55 22.12 -40.06
CA ILE A 4 37.19 21.91 -40.61
C ILE A 4 36.64 20.69 -39.79
N THR A 5 35.31 20.63 -39.60
CA THR A 5 34.44 19.49 -39.18
C THR A 5 34.66 18.25 -40.13
N PRO A 6 33.88 17.14 -40.23
CA PRO A 6 32.70 16.67 -39.50
C PRO A 6 32.54 15.11 -39.33
N TYR A 7 31.37 14.74 -38.77
CA TYR A 7 30.46 13.65 -39.18
C TYR A 7 30.69 12.17 -38.80
N SER A 8 29.81 11.71 -37.88
CA SER A 8 28.83 10.62 -37.98
C SER A 8 29.02 9.40 -38.91
N ARG A 9 28.75 8.20 -38.37
CA ARG A 9 27.85 7.13 -38.87
C ARG A 9 27.87 5.97 -37.85
N ASP A 10 26.77 5.55 -37.26
CA ASP A 10 25.67 4.70 -37.77
C ASP A 10 26.00 3.23 -38.08
N THR A 11 25.12 2.38 -37.55
CA THR A 11 24.66 1.05 -37.99
C THR A 11 25.31 -0.25 -37.50
N ALA A 12 24.38 -1.15 -37.15
CA ALA A 12 24.47 -2.50 -36.64
C ALA A 12 24.86 -3.55 -37.69
N ALA A 13 25.31 -4.72 -37.23
CA ALA A 13 25.11 -5.99 -37.94
C ALA A 13 25.12 -7.19 -36.98
N ASN A 14 24.04 -7.97 -37.08
CA ASN A 14 23.85 -9.35 -36.62
C ASN A 14 24.83 -10.33 -37.29
N ALA A 15 25.22 -11.40 -36.59
CA ALA A 15 25.17 -12.79 -37.11
C ALA A 15 25.55 -13.82 -36.03
N ALA A 16 24.73 -14.87 -35.93
CA ALA A 16 24.85 -16.04 -35.07
C ALA A 16 25.69 -17.17 -35.71
N ALA A 17 26.22 -18.10 -34.89
CA ALA A 17 26.06 -19.58 -35.03
C ALA A 17 27.06 -20.40 -34.18
N GLY A 18 26.59 -21.54 -33.64
CA GLY A 18 27.39 -22.72 -33.21
C GLY A 18 27.41 -22.99 -31.70
N VAL A 19 26.40 -23.61 -31.07
CA VAL A 19 26.16 -25.07 -30.95
C VAL A 19 27.39 -25.90 -30.51
N THR A 20 27.48 -26.28 -29.24
CA THR A 20 27.31 -27.67 -28.73
C THR A 20 27.78 -27.81 -27.28
N ALA A 21 26.96 -28.50 -26.48
CA ALA A 21 27.23 -28.97 -25.14
C ALA A 21 28.16 -30.20 -25.16
N SER A 22 28.91 -30.45 -24.07
CA SER A 22 28.75 -31.67 -23.25
C SER A 22 29.79 -31.77 -22.14
N ALA A 23 29.32 -32.35 -21.04
CA ALA A 23 29.98 -32.56 -19.76
C ALA A 23 30.91 -33.78 -19.74
N SER A 24 31.80 -33.83 -18.74
CA SER A 24 32.28 -35.10 -18.17
C SER A 24 32.84 -34.96 -16.73
N ARG A 25 32.09 -35.55 -15.79
CA ARG A 25 32.50 -36.19 -14.51
C ARG A 25 33.50 -37.35 -14.83
N ALA A 26 34.35 -37.93 -13.97
CA ALA A 26 34.27 -38.24 -12.53
C ALA A 26 35.58 -38.95 -12.02
N ILE A 27 35.92 -38.76 -10.73
CA ILE A 27 36.34 -39.71 -9.64
C ILE A 27 37.58 -40.64 -9.89
N SER A 28 38.66 -40.63 -9.07
CA SER A 28 38.82 -41.34 -7.77
C SER A 28 40.21 -41.12 -7.13
N PRO A 29 40.38 -41.17 -5.79
CA PRO A 29 41.70 -41.20 -5.12
C PRO A 29 42.05 -42.59 -4.51
N GLY A 30 43.36 -42.91 -4.42
CA GLY A 30 43.91 -44.13 -3.84
C GLY A 30 44.66 -43.91 -2.50
N ALA A 31 44.57 -44.91 -1.62
CA ALA A 31 45.07 -45.00 -0.24
C ALA A 31 46.61 -45.17 -0.11
N SER A 32 47.26 -44.91 1.04
CA SER A 32 47.49 -45.86 2.16
C SER A 32 48.23 -45.18 3.35
N GLY A 33 47.95 -45.56 4.62
CA GLY A 33 48.54 -45.06 5.89
C GLY A 33 49.91 -45.66 6.29
N PRO A 34 50.34 -45.79 7.59
CA PRO A 34 49.57 -45.60 8.84
C PRO A 34 50.30 -45.05 10.12
N VAL A 35 49.52 -44.92 11.22
CA VAL A 35 49.74 -44.94 12.71
C VAL A 35 50.53 -43.86 13.51
N SER A 36 49.84 -43.41 14.59
CA SER A 36 50.26 -43.22 16.00
C SER A 36 50.48 -41.80 16.55
N GLY A 37 49.73 -41.46 17.62
CA GLY A 37 50.30 -40.73 18.78
C GLY A 37 49.63 -39.43 19.27
N SER A 38 48.69 -39.58 20.22
CA SER A 38 48.41 -38.74 21.41
C SER A 38 48.38 -37.18 21.39
N SER A 39 47.24 -36.66 21.85
CA SER A 39 47.00 -35.61 22.87
C SER A 39 47.81 -34.30 22.86
N GLY A 40 47.08 -33.17 22.83
CA GLY A 40 47.54 -31.90 23.38
C GLY A 40 46.71 -30.71 22.90
N GLY A 41 45.93 -30.10 23.81
CA GLY A 41 45.26 -28.82 23.54
C GLY A 41 46.27 -27.69 23.33
N GLY A 42 45.92 -26.73 22.48
CA GLY A 42 46.75 -25.55 22.23
C GLY A 42 46.06 -24.57 21.28
N ALA A 43 45.63 -23.45 21.85
CA ALA A 43 45.41 -22.12 21.26
C ALA A 43 45.20 -22.01 19.73
N SER A 44 44.01 -21.53 19.33
CA SER A 44 43.88 -20.80 18.06
C SER A 44 44.66 -19.49 18.16
N THR A 45 45.83 -19.44 17.54
CA THR A 45 46.56 -18.21 17.23
C THR A 45 45.83 -17.48 16.12
N THR A 46 45.12 -16.39 16.44
CA THR A 46 44.72 -15.39 15.47
C THR A 46 45.99 -14.67 15.00
N VAL A 47 46.36 -14.90 13.75
CA VAL A 47 47.46 -14.17 13.09
C VAL A 47 46.95 -12.77 12.74
N SER A 48 47.41 -11.76 13.48
CA SER A 48 47.27 -10.35 13.09
C SER A 48 48.36 -10.02 12.08
N LEU A 49 47.99 -9.93 10.80
CA LEU A 49 48.84 -9.34 9.76
C LEU A 49 48.65 -7.82 9.76
N SER A 50 49.62 -7.11 10.34
CA SER A 50 49.79 -5.67 10.19
C SER A 50 50.35 -5.34 8.81
N GLY A 51 49.66 -4.52 8.03
CA GLY A 51 50.23 -3.90 6.83
C GLY A 51 49.25 -3.74 5.68
N GLY A 52 48.46 -2.67 5.71
CA GLY A 52 47.61 -2.23 4.60
C GLY A 52 46.70 -1.10 5.03
N GLN A 53 47.11 0.14 4.79
CA GLN A 53 46.23 1.31 4.89
C GLN A 53 45.22 1.28 3.73
N ASP A 54 43.98 1.63 4.08
CA ASP A 54 42.82 1.94 3.23
C ASP A 54 42.14 0.79 2.47
N ALA A 55 41.64 -0.17 3.24
CA ALA A 55 40.30 -0.73 3.02
C ALA A 55 39.56 -0.72 4.37
N GLY A 56 38.36 -0.13 4.41
CA GLY A 56 37.66 0.32 5.62
C GLY A 56 37.78 -0.62 6.83
N GLN A 57 38.41 -0.13 7.90
CA GLN A 57 38.39 -0.76 9.21
C GLN A 57 36.93 -1.05 9.61
N PRO A 58 36.59 -2.26 10.10
CA PRO A 58 35.24 -2.54 10.57
C PRO A 58 34.92 -1.56 11.70
N LYS A 59 33.85 -0.78 11.52
CA LYS A 59 33.35 0.13 12.56
C LYS A 59 33.10 -0.69 13.82
N ALA A 60 33.79 -0.38 14.92
CA ALA A 60 33.52 -1.02 16.20
C ALA A 60 32.05 -0.77 16.59
N VAL A 61 31.40 -1.77 17.16
CA VAL A 61 29.97 -1.74 17.52
C VAL A 61 29.78 -2.07 18.99
N VAL A 62 28.83 -1.38 19.62
CA VAL A 62 28.40 -1.62 21.00
C VAL A 62 27.01 -2.25 20.98
N TRP A 63 26.81 -3.27 21.80
CA TRP A 63 25.55 -4.01 21.92
C TRP A 63 24.88 -3.72 23.26
N GLU A 64 23.54 -3.60 23.28
CA GLU A 64 22.76 -3.57 24.53
C GLU A 64 22.89 -4.88 25.30
N ASN A 65 22.71 -6.01 24.61
CA ASN A 65 22.88 -7.34 25.16
C ASN A 65 23.79 -8.18 24.24
N ARG A 66 24.68 -8.99 24.79
CA ARG A 66 25.55 -9.87 23.99
C ARG A 66 24.88 -11.21 23.63
N THR A 67 23.56 -11.31 23.78
CA THR A 67 22.80 -12.52 23.43
C THR A 67 22.88 -12.79 21.93
N ARG A 68 23.39 -13.98 21.60
CA ARG A 68 23.43 -14.49 20.23
C ARG A 68 22.05 -15.03 19.86
N SER A 69 21.31 -14.31 19.02
CA SER A 69 20.10 -14.77 18.37
C SER A 69 20.20 -14.61 16.84
N THR A 70 19.28 -15.24 16.10
CA THR A 70 19.16 -15.02 14.66
C THR A 70 18.92 -13.55 14.34
N ALA A 71 18.04 -12.87 15.09
CA ALA A 71 17.78 -11.44 14.96
C ALA A 71 19.04 -10.59 15.20
N SER A 72 19.85 -10.90 16.23
CA SER A 72 21.16 -10.23 16.43
C SER A 72 22.10 -10.43 15.24
N THR A 73 22.09 -11.61 14.61
CA THR A 73 22.92 -11.90 13.42
C THR A 73 22.47 -11.09 12.20
N ILE A 74 21.16 -11.01 11.97
CA ILE A 74 20.58 -10.19 10.89
C ILE A 74 20.89 -8.71 11.14
N MET A 75 20.75 -8.24 12.38
CA MET A 75 21.04 -6.85 12.76
C MET A 75 22.51 -6.48 12.48
N ALA A 76 23.46 -7.33 12.90
CA ALA A 76 24.88 -7.09 12.64
C ALA A 76 25.19 -7.00 11.14
N ARG A 77 24.64 -7.94 10.35
CA ARG A 77 24.78 -7.94 8.88
C ARG A 77 24.18 -6.69 8.27
N ASN A 78 22.94 -6.36 8.62
CA ASN A 78 22.23 -5.21 8.07
C ASN A 78 22.95 -3.90 8.42
N PHE A 79 23.47 -3.78 9.64
CA PHE A 79 24.24 -2.61 10.06
C PHE A 79 25.51 -2.41 9.23
N ALA A 80 26.20 -3.49 8.90
CA ALA A 80 27.44 -3.46 8.14
C ALA A 80 27.22 -3.28 6.63
N GLU A 81 26.16 -3.86 6.08
CA GLU A 81 26.00 -4.04 4.63
C GLU A 81 24.87 -3.22 4.00
N GLN A 82 23.94 -2.67 4.79
CA GLN A 82 22.75 -2.00 4.26
C GLN A 82 22.76 -0.48 4.48
N PRO A 83 22.25 0.30 3.51
CA PRO A 83 21.87 1.69 3.77
C PRO A 83 20.77 1.74 4.83
N VAL A 84 20.53 2.91 5.45
CA VAL A 84 19.57 3.07 6.57
C VAL A 84 18.18 2.51 6.24
N ALA A 85 17.69 2.75 5.02
CA ALA A 85 16.44 2.18 4.53
C ALA A 85 16.42 0.63 4.60
N GLY A 86 17.50 -0.04 4.18
CA GLY A 86 17.60 -1.50 4.18
C GLY A 86 17.91 -2.13 5.55
N ARG A 87 18.14 -1.34 6.61
CA ARG A 87 18.57 -1.88 7.91
C ARG A 87 17.53 -2.73 8.61
N LEU A 88 16.25 -2.52 8.33
CA LEU A 88 15.14 -3.27 8.92
C LEU A 88 14.81 -4.57 8.18
N LYS A 89 15.50 -4.86 7.07
CA LYS A 89 15.22 -6.00 6.21
C LYS A 89 15.39 -7.33 6.94
N GLY A 90 14.34 -8.14 6.94
CA GLY A 90 14.27 -9.44 7.64
C GLY A 90 14.18 -9.37 9.16
N LEU A 91 14.28 -8.18 9.78
CA LEU A 91 14.23 -8.06 11.24
C LEU A 91 12.82 -8.16 11.80
N GLY A 92 11.83 -7.54 11.15
CA GLY A 92 10.44 -7.57 11.63
C GLY A 92 9.87 -8.99 11.67
N GLY A 93 10.06 -9.73 10.59
CA GLY A 93 9.59 -11.12 10.51
C GLY A 93 10.30 -12.04 11.51
N GLU A 94 11.62 -11.89 11.68
CA GLU A 94 12.38 -12.70 12.64
C GLU A 94 11.98 -12.38 14.09
N LEU A 95 11.79 -11.11 14.42
CA LEU A 95 11.37 -10.70 15.76
C LEU A 95 10.00 -11.29 16.12
N LEU A 96 9.04 -11.23 15.20
CA LEU A 96 7.72 -11.82 15.43
C LEU A 96 7.78 -13.35 15.52
N LYS A 97 8.67 -14.01 14.75
CA LYS A 97 8.93 -15.46 14.87
C LYS A 97 9.50 -15.82 16.23
N GLN A 98 10.43 -15.02 16.76
CA GLN A 98 11.04 -15.25 18.06
C GLN A 98 10.00 -15.14 19.19
N VAL A 99 9.15 -14.10 19.16
CA VAL A 99 8.04 -13.97 20.13
C VAL A 99 7.04 -15.13 19.99
N ALA A 100 6.73 -15.54 18.76
CA ALA A 100 5.86 -16.68 18.50
C ALA A 100 6.44 -18.00 19.01
N TYR A 101 7.77 -18.15 19.05
CA TYR A 101 8.41 -19.40 19.49
C TYR A 101 8.63 -19.41 21.01
N ASP A 102 9.33 -18.41 21.55
CA ASP A 102 9.75 -18.37 22.95
C ASP A 102 8.63 -17.85 23.87
N GLY A 103 7.75 -16.98 23.37
CA GLY A 103 6.73 -16.31 24.17
C GLY A 103 7.30 -15.34 25.21
N GLU A 104 8.59 -15.01 25.09
CA GLU A 104 9.32 -14.13 26.01
C GLU A 104 9.56 -12.75 25.38
N ASN A 105 9.79 -11.76 26.25
CA ASN A 105 10.19 -10.43 25.83
C ASN A 105 11.62 -10.46 25.30
N PHE A 106 11.89 -9.65 24.29
CA PHE A 106 13.21 -9.57 23.67
C PHE A 106 13.57 -8.12 23.38
N SER A 107 14.79 -7.71 23.74
CA SER A 107 15.31 -6.36 23.51
C SER A 107 16.75 -6.45 23.07
N GLN A 108 17.10 -5.68 22.04
CA GLN A 108 18.47 -5.57 21.58
C GLN A 108 18.68 -4.26 20.84
N SER A 109 19.89 -3.73 20.95
CA SER A 109 20.37 -2.66 20.10
C SER A 109 21.82 -2.89 19.68
N ILE A 110 22.18 -2.29 18.55
CA ILE A 110 23.56 -2.10 18.10
C ILE A 110 23.76 -0.61 17.81
N GLN A 111 24.91 -0.06 18.22
CA GLN A 111 25.32 1.29 17.86
C GLN A 111 26.78 1.30 17.39
N GLN A 112 27.11 2.17 16.42
CA GLN A 112 28.50 2.50 16.10
C GLN A 112 29.20 3.06 17.34
N ALA A 113 30.35 2.48 17.69
CA ALA A 113 31.19 3.00 18.76
C ALA A 113 31.74 4.40 18.40
N PRO A 114 31.98 5.28 19.39
CA PRO A 114 32.61 6.57 19.16
C PRO A 114 33.94 6.46 18.41
N THR A 115 34.25 7.45 17.57
CA THR A 115 35.50 7.52 16.81
C THR A 115 36.73 7.45 17.74
N GLY A 116 37.63 6.51 17.48
CA GLY A 116 38.83 6.27 18.28
C GLY A 116 38.75 5.04 19.20
N MET A 117 37.56 4.43 19.34
CA MET A 117 37.38 3.18 20.08
C MET A 117 37.67 1.98 19.17
N GLN A 118 38.66 1.16 19.52
CA GLN A 118 38.96 -0.10 18.81
C GLN A 118 38.01 -1.21 19.27
N ALA A 119 37.54 -2.03 18.32
CA ALA A 119 36.74 -3.21 18.61
C ALA A 119 37.46 -4.13 19.61
N ASP A 120 36.71 -4.72 20.54
CA ASP A 120 37.21 -5.67 21.55
C ASP A 120 38.29 -5.16 22.51
N THR A 121 38.40 -3.83 22.70
CA THR A 121 39.26 -3.24 23.74
C THR A 121 38.61 -3.30 25.12
N TYR A 122 39.44 -3.33 26.17
CA TYR A 122 38.99 -3.35 27.57
C TYR A 122 37.98 -2.22 27.86
N ASP A 123 38.15 -1.06 27.24
CA ASP A 123 37.25 0.11 27.35
C ASP A 123 35.79 -0.20 26.92
N MET A 124 35.62 -1.09 25.94
CA MET A 124 34.32 -1.58 25.47
C MET A 124 33.74 -2.71 26.37
N LEU A 125 34.58 -3.36 27.18
CA LEU A 125 34.16 -4.36 28.18
C LEU A 125 33.73 -3.73 29.52
N VAL A 126 34.28 -2.55 29.88
CA VAL A 126 33.94 -1.85 31.13
C VAL A 126 32.94 -0.72 30.93
N SER A 127 32.58 -0.38 29.69
CA SER A 127 31.51 0.59 29.40
C SER A 127 30.19 0.12 30.03
N PRO A 128 29.69 0.78 31.09
CA PRO A 128 28.57 0.29 31.89
C PRO A 128 27.22 0.86 31.44
N SER A 129 27.17 1.58 30.32
CA SER A 129 25.94 2.19 29.84
C SER A 129 25.25 1.27 28.83
N PRO A 130 24.08 0.67 29.16
CA PRO A 130 23.26 0.05 28.14
C PRO A 130 22.93 1.12 27.09
N VAL A 131 23.39 0.90 25.87
CA VAL A 131 23.13 1.79 24.74
C VAL A 131 21.72 1.53 24.26
N SER A 132 20.71 1.88 25.07
CA SER A 132 19.32 1.77 24.63
C SER A 132 19.09 2.78 23.50
N GLN A 133 18.79 2.27 22.32
CA GLN A 133 18.53 3.06 21.10
C GLN A 133 17.06 3.00 20.68
N HIS A 134 16.21 2.38 21.51
CA HIS A 134 14.77 2.27 21.27
C HIS A 134 14.15 3.66 21.20
N GLY A 135 13.36 3.91 20.16
CA GLY A 135 12.73 5.20 19.89
C GLY A 135 13.68 6.32 19.43
N MET A 136 14.98 6.06 19.27
CA MET A 136 15.97 7.05 18.81
C MET A 136 16.27 6.98 17.31
N GLY A 137 15.68 6.02 16.60
CA GLY A 137 15.86 5.84 15.16
C GLY A 137 15.21 6.94 14.33
N ASP A 138 15.78 7.20 13.16
CA ASP A 138 15.18 8.06 12.13
C ASP A 138 14.02 7.34 11.43
N ASN A 139 14.15 6.02 11.27
CA ASN A 139 13.12 5.12 10.78
C ASN A 139 12.59 4.30 11.95
N ARG A 140 11.28 4.34 12.18
CA ARG A 140 10.61 3.72 13.32
C ARG A 140 9.39 2.97 12.84
N ILE A 141 9.29 1.69 13.13
CA ILE A 141 8.14 0.86 12.79
C ILE A 141 7.68 0.11 14.04
N GLY A 142 6.43 0.31 14.41
CA GLY A 142 5.77 -0.37 15.53
C GLY A 142 4.63 -1.26 15.04
N LEU A 143 4.55 -2.48 15.56
CA LEU A 143 3.41 -3.38 15.37
C LEU A 143 2.82 -3.73 16.74
N THR A 144 1.52 -3.53 16.89
CA THR A 144 0.77 -3.93 18.09
C THR A 144 -0.28 -4.95 17.68
N ILE A 145 -0.31 -6.11 18.32
CA ILE A 145 -1.28 -7.16 18.08
C ILE A 145 -2.01 -7.44 19.39
N THR A 146 -3.34 -7.39 19.37
CA THR A 146 -4.15 -7.77 20.52
C THR A 146 -4.80 -9.12 20.28
N THR A 147 -4.68 -10.03 21.24
CA THR A 147 -5.32 -11.34 21.18
C THR A 147 -6.76 -11.29 21.68
N ARG A 148 -7.56 -12.31 21.33
CA ARG A 148 -8.92 -12.48 21.86
C ARG A 148 -8.96 -12.69 23.37
N SER A 149 -7.87 -13.14 23.99
CA SER A 149 -7.75 -13.24 25.45
C SER A 149 -7.40 -11.92 26.14
N GLY A 150 -7.08 -10.86 25.36
CA GLY A 150 -6.72 -9.54 25.87
C GLY A 150 -5.22 -9.33 26.08
N VAL A 151 -4.37 -10.26 25.65
CA VAL A 151 -2.91 -10.07 25.67
C VAL A 151 -2.51 -9.16 24.50
N THR A 152 -1.65 -8.19 24.77
CA THR A 152 -1.11 -7.27 23.77
C THR A 152 0.36 -7.60 23.54
N VAL A 153 0.73 -7.80 22.28
CA VAL A 153 2.11 -7.99 21.84
C VAL A 153 2.54 -6.74 21.08
N GLU A 154 3.56 -6.06 21.57
CA GLU A 154 4.14 -4.86 20.99
C GLU A 154 5.52 -5.19 20.42
N LEU A 155 5.75 -4.80 19.17
CA LEU A 155 7.03 -4.90 18.50
C LEU A 155 7.44 -3.51 18.04
N SER A 156 8.68 -3.12 18.31
CA SER A 156 9.26 -1.85 17.89
C SER A 156 10.55 -2.13 17.14
N LEU A 157 10.72 -1.46 16.00
CA LEU A 157 11.91 -1.51 15.15
C LEU A 157 12.37 -0.07 14.94
N ASP A 158 13.61 0.23 15.30
CA ASP A 158 14.24 1.53 15.12
C ASP A 158 15.52 1.39 14.30
N ALA A 159 15.72 2.25 13.31
CA ALA A 159 16.97 2.35 12.57
C ALA A 159 17.34 3.83 12.40
N GLY A 160 18.58 4.17 12.75
CA GLY A 160 19.19 5.47 12.46
C GLY A 160 20.48 5.30 11.67
N ASP A 161 21.19 6.39 11.39
CA ASP A 161 22.48 6.37 10.69
C ASP A 161 23.54 5.52 11.38
N ASN A 162 23.51 5.49 12.71
CA ASN A 162 24.53 4.86 13.55
C ASN A 162 23.99 3.81 14.51
N SER A 163 22.71 3.45 14.42
CA SER A 163 22.10 2.46 15.30
C SER A 163 20.99 1.66 14.63
N ILE A 164 20.74 0.47 15.18
CA ILE A 164 19.52 -0.31 14.98
C ILE A 164 19.09 -0.77 16.38
N ALA A 165 17.81 -0.68 16.68
CA ALA A 165 17.23 -1.24 17.89
C ALA A 165 15.95 -2.00 17.54
N PHE A 166 15.66 -3.04 18.31
CA PHE A 166 14.35 -3.65 18.28
C PHE A 166 13.93 -4.10 19.65
N GLU A 167 12.62 -4.11 19.87
CA GLU A 167 12.03 -4.55 21.11
C GLU A 167 10.75 -5.33 20.81
N ALA A 168 10.54 -6.41 21.57
CA ALA A 168 9.29 -7.12 21.60
C ALA A 168 8.86 -7.36 23.05
N LYS A 169 7.61 -7.01 23.34
CA LYS A 169 7.00 -7.12 24.66
C LYS A 169 5.63 -7.78 24.55
N SER A 170 5.31 -8.64 25.51
CA SER A 170 3.96 -9.15 25.71
C SER A 170 3.43 -8.70 27.08
N SER A 171 2.19 -8.22 27.13
CA SER A 171 1.53 -7.82 28.39
C SER A 171 1.19 -9.01 29.29
N GLY A 172 1.22 -10.23 28.75
CA GLY A 172 0.86 -11.46 29.45
C GLY A 172 1.38 -12.72 28.77
N LYS A 173 1.01 -13.88 29.30
CA LYS A 173 1.44 -15.19 28.80
C LYS A 173 0.61 -15.59 27.59
N LEU A 174 1.26 -15.87 26.47
CA LEU A 174 0.60 -16.30 25.23
C LEU A 174 0.33 -17.81 25.24
N THR A 175 -0.87 -18.20 24.85
CA THR A 175 -1.23 -19.60 24.57
C THR A 175 -0.53 -20.10 23.31
N GLU A 176 -0.45 -21.43 23.13
CA GLU A 176 0.15 -22.03 21.92
C GLU A 176 -0.60 -21.65 20.64
N VAL A 177 -1.94 -21.52 20.73
CA VAL A 177 -2.78 -21.10 19.59
C VAL A 177 -2.48 -19.65 19.20
N GLU A 178 -2.38 -18.75 20.18
CA GLU A 178 -2.01 -17.34 19.94
C GLU A 178 -0.61 -17.22 19.37
N ARG A 179 0.36 -17.93 19.94
CA ARG A 179 1.74 -17.97 19.41
C ARG A 179 1.79 -18.42 17.95
N LYS A 180 1.04 -19.46 17.58
CA LYS A 180 0.94 -19.93 16.19
C LYS A 180 0.28 -18.89 15.27
N ALA A 181 -0.73 -18.16 15.75
CA ALA A 181 -1.38 -17.10 14.99
C ALA A 181 -0.42 -15.91 14.75
N LEU A 182 0.37 -15.52 15.75
CA LEU A 182 1.40 -14.49 15.63
C LEU A 182 2.47 -14.88 14.60
N GLY A 183 2.96 -16.12 14.64
CA GLY A 183 3.97 -16.60 13.69
C GLY A 183 3.51 -16.59 12.23
N LYS A 184 2.20 -16.69 11.96
CA LYS A 184 1.66 -16.55 10.59
C LYS A 184 1.73 -15.12 10.05
N LEU A 185 1.78 -14.12 10.93
CA LEU A 185 1.87 -12.71 10.56
C LEU A 185 3.31 -12.25 10.29
N SER A 186 4.32 -13.05 10.64
CA SER A 186 5.73 -12.67 10.52
C SER A 186 6.14 -12.24 9.11
N ASP A 187 5.78 -13.02 8.09
CA ASP A 187 6.15 -12.69 6.72
C ASP A 187 5.36 -11.47 6.21
N ALA A 188 4.11 -11.31 6.64
CA ALA A 188 3.29 -10.13 6.31
C ALA A 188 3.83 -8.85 6.95
N PHE A 189 4.23 -8.92 8.22
CA PHE A 189 4.87 -7.79 8.89
C PHE A 189 6.19 -7.41 8.22
N GLN A 190 7.00 -8.40 7.82
CA GLN A 190 8.23 -8.12 7.08
C GLN A 190 7.96 -7.43 5.74
N LYS A 191 6.95 -7.86 4.99
CA LYS A 191 6.57 -7.20 3.73
C LYS A 191 6.14 -5.75 3.93
N ALA A 192 5.37 -5.48 4.99
CA ALA A 192 4.98 -4.11 5.34
C ALA A 192 6.20 -3.23 5.67
N VAL A 193 7.16 -3.78 6.43
CA VAL A 193 8.45 -3.13 6.74
C VAL A 193 9.25 -2.86 5.47
N ASP A 194 9.39 -3.86 4.61
CA ASP A 194 10.16 -3.77 3.36
C ASP A 194 9.53 -2.73 2.43
N GLY A 195 8.22 -2.78 2.20
CA GLY A 195 7.51 -1.83 1.34
C GLY A 195 7.63 -0.38 1.81
N LEU A 196 7.54 -0.13 3.12
CA LEU A 196 7.73 1.21 3.70
C LEU A 196 9.16 1.74 3.55
N ALA A 197 10.14 0.84 3.46
CA ALA A 197 11.55 1.18 3.36
C ALA A 197 12.10 1.15 1.92
N GLU A 198 11.27 0.81 0.93
CA GLU A 198 11.64 0.88 -0.49
C GLU A 198 11.74 2.32 -1.00
N ASP A 199 12.45 2.51 -2.11
CA ASP A 199 12.57 3.78 -2.82
C ASP A 199 12.11 3.58 -4.28
N PRO A 200 10.91 4.06 -4.68
CA PRO A 200 9.94 4.80 -3.86
C PRO A 200 9.18 3.89 -2.87
N PRO A 201 8.66 4.44 -1.75
CA PRO A 201 7.89 3.67 -0.77
C PRO A 201 6.61 3.06 -1.37
N ARG A 202 6.23 1.88 -0.86
CA ARG A 202 5.00 1.15 -1.22
C ARG A 202 4.23 0.68 0.01
N VAL A 203 2.95 0.39 -0.19
CA VAL A 203 2.08 -0.20 0.84
C VAL A 203 1.93 -1.69 0.53
N ASP A 204 2.29 -2.56 1.48
CA ASP A 204 2.01 -4.01 1.42
C ASP A 204 1.48 -4.45 2.80
N LEU A 205 0.16 -4.37 2.94
CA LEU A 205 -0.59 -4.67 4.16
C LEU A 205 -1.52 -5.87 3.98
N ALA A 206 -1.64 -6.43 2.77
CA ALA A 206 -2.58 -7.50 2.46
C ALA A 206 -2.48 -8.65 3.48
N GLY A 207 -1.26 -9.13 3.78
CA GLY A 207 -1.06 -10.21 4.74
C GLY A 207 -1.43 -9.83 6.19
N LEU A 208 -1.31 -8.56 6.57
CA LEU A 208 -1.70 -8.07 7.90
C LEU A 208 -3.22 -7.95 8.04
N THR A 209 -3.97 -7.84 6.93
CA THR A 209 -5.44 -7.83 6.97
C THR A 209 -6.07 -9.23 7.11
N GLN A 210 -5.29 -10.29 6.87
CA GLN A 210 -5.72 -11.70 6.85
C GLN A 210 -5.43 -12.44 8.17
N PHE A 211 -5.34 -11.70 9.28
CA PHE A 211 -5.11 -12.31 10.58
C PHE A 211 -6.26 -13.23 11.00
N ASP A 212 -5.96 -14.20 11.86
CA ASP A 212 -6.97 -15.12 12.38
C ASP A 212 -7.85 -14.42 13.42
N GLY A 213 -8.97 -13.87 12.96
CA GLY A 213 -9.93 -13.14 13.80
C GLY A 213 -10.58 -13.98 14.91
N ALA A 214 -10.45 -15.32 14.90
CA ALA A 214 -10.90 -16.17 16.00
C ALA A 214 -9.90 -16.22 17.16
N VAL A 215 -8.63 -15.85 16.91
CA VAL A 215 -7.54 -15.87 17.88
C VAL A 215 -7.05 -14.46 18.22
N LEU A 216 -7.01 -13.57 17.23
CA LEU A 216 -6.56 -12.18 17.35
C LEU A 216 -7.77 -11.24 17.23
N SER A 217 -7.77 -10.17 18.02
CA SER A 217 -8.85 -9.16 18.02
C SER A 217 -8.50 -7.97 17.14
N SER A 218 -7.24 -7.53 17.12
CA SER A 218 -6.78 -6.45 16.26
C SER A 218 -5.29 -6.53 15.91
N VAL A 219 -4.93 -5.86 14.82
CA VAL A 219 -3.55 -5.62 14.37
C VAL A 219 -3.41 -4.14 14.03
N ASP A 220 -2.42 -3.49 14.64
CA ASP A 220 -2.10 -2.08 14.47
C ASP A 220 -0.64 -1.93 14.02
N LEU A 221 -0.39 -1.16 12.96
CA LEU A 221 0.94 -0.88 12.45
C LEU A 221 1.14 0.63 12.40
N LYS A 222 2.27 1.11 12.90
CA LYS A 222 2.71 2.50 12.79
C LYS A 222 4.09 2.53 12.16
N GLY A 223 4.25 3.32 11.11
CA GLY A 223 5.53 3.56 10.46
C GLY A 223 5.84 5.05 10.43
N GLU A 224 7.07 5.41 10.77
CA GLU A 224 7.64 6.72 10.57
C GLU A 224 9.00 6.56 9.89
N ILE A 225 9.12 6.99 8.64
CA ILE A 225 10.32 6.84 7.83
C ILE A 225 10.82 8.23 7.45
N LYS A 226 12.09 8.51 7.73
CA LYS A 226 12.73 9.76 7.38
C LYS A 226 13.30 9.66 5.97
N LEU A 227 12.75 10.46 5.05
CA LEU A 227 13.19 10.51 3.66
C LEU A 227 14.44 11.39 3.52
N ASN A 228 14.51 12.48 4.28
CA ASN A 228 15.67 13.37 4.38
C ASN A 228 15.60 14.18 5.71
N PRO A 229 16.59 15.06 6.03
CA PRO A 229 16.60 15.78 7.30
C PRO A 229 15.35 16.63 7.62
N LYS A 230 14.51 16.94 6.64
CA LYS A 230 13.32 17.79 6.81
C LYS A 230 12.00 17.07 6.52
N GLU A 231 12.04 15.92 5.87
CA GLU A 231 10.85 15.22 5.37
C GLU A 231 10.72 13.84 5.98
N THR A 232 9.53 13.59 6.50
CA THR A 232 9.16 12.34 7.17
C THR A 232 7.85 11.84 6.59
N GLN A 233 7.82 10.57 6.25
CA GLN A 233 6.63 9.85 5.86
C GLN A 233 6.09 9.05 7.05
N ARG A 234 4.78 9.13 7.26
CA ARG A 234 4.05 8.42 8.30
C ARG A 234 3.01 7.50 7.70
N LEU A 235 2.82 6.34 8.31
CA LEU A 235 1.77 5.39 8.03
C LEU A 235 1.14 4.93 9.36
N GLU A 236 -0.17 4.92 9.43
CA GLU A 236 -0.92 4.32 10.52
C GLU A 236 -1.98 3.38 9.94
N PHE A 237 -1.92 2.12 10.33
CA PHE A 237 -2.85 1.07 9.93
C PHE A 237 -3.45 0.42 11.16
N HIS A 238 -4.73 0.07 11.05
CA HIS A 238 -5.48 -0.67 12.05
C HIS A 238 -6.44 -1.62 11.34
N ALA A 239 -6.53 -2.85 11.81
CA ALA A 239 -7.52 -3.82 11.37
C ALA A 239 -8.06 -4.61 12.55
N ASP A 240 -9.39 -4.69 12.66
CA ASP A 240 -10.11 -5.50 13.63
C ASP A 240 -11.27 -6.26 12.93
N GLY A 241 -12.11 -6.95 13.71
CA GLY A 241 -13.23 -7.71 13.17
C GLY A 241 -14.38 -6.88 12.59
N GLY A 242 -14.41 -5.56 12.81
CA GLY A 242 -15.48 -4.66 12.40
C GLY A 242 -15.05 -3.57 11.41
N LYS A 243 -13.77 -3.23 11.33
CA LYS A 243 -13.26 -2.19 10.43
C LYS A 243 -11.79 -2.36 10.11
N ARG A 244 -11.36 -1.66 9.07
CA ARG A 244 -9.95 -1.42 8.75
C ARG A 244 -9.75 0.05 8.47
N THR A 245 -8.68 0.64 8.98
CA THR A 245 -8.32 2.02 8.67
C THR A 245 -6.85 2.11 8.29
N LEU A 246 -6.55 2.94 7.31
CA LEU A 246 -5.21 3.30 6.90
C LEU A 246 -5.13 4.82 6.77
N SER A 247 -4.05 5.41 7.23
CA SER A 247 -3.66 6.76 6.84
C SER A 247 -2.18 6.79 6.50
N PHE A 248 -1.82 7.55 5.47
CA PHE A 248 -0.43 7.88 5.21
C PHE A 248 -0.29 9.38 4.97
N SER A 249 0.84 9.95 5.36
CA SER A 249 1.15 11.36 5.16
C SER A 249 2.64 11.56 4.95
N GLY A 250 3.04 12.42 4.03
CA GLY A 250 4.44 12.73 3.72
C GLY A 250 4.57 14.06 2.99
N PRO A 251 5.76 14.36 2.42
CA PRO A 251 6.00 15.63 1.72
C PRO A 251 5.09 15.82 0.50
N ASP A 252 4.82 14.74 -0.25
CA ASP A 252 3.99 14.79 -1.46
C ASP A 252 2.49 14.93 -1.18
N GLY A 253 2.04 14.62 0.04
CA GLY A 253 0.63 14.70 0.41
C GLY A 253 0.22 13.70 1.49
N ALA A 254 -1.09 13.47 1.61
CA ALA A 254 -1.68 12.49 2.51
C ALA A 254 -2.83 11.71 1.87
N ALA A 255 -3.08 10.50 2.36
CA ALA A 255 -4.29 9.75 2.04
C ALA A 255 -4.86 9.05 3.28
N LYS A 256 -6.15 8.73 3.22
CA LYS A 256 -6.89 8.02 4.26
C LYS A 256 -7.83 7.02 3.60
N ILE A 257 -7.94 5.83 4.17
CA ILE A 257 -8.87 4.78 3.75
C ILE A 257 -9.51 4.19 5.00
N GLY A 258 -10.82 4.05 5.01
CA GLY A 258 -11.57 3.35 6.04
C GLY A 258 -12.53 2.37 5.40
N VAL A 259 -12.50 1.12 5.81
CA VAL A 259 -13.39 0.04 5.36
C VAL A 259 -14.21 -0.45 6.54
N ASP A 260 -15.52 -0.53 6.37
CA ASP A 260 -16.50 -0.99 7.35
C ASP A 260 -16.86 -2.45 7.08
N LEU A 261 -16.44 -3.33 7.99
CA LEU A 261 -16.67 -4.77 7.93
C LEU A 261 -17.88 -5.23 8.78
N SER A 262 -18.65 -4.29 9.33
CA SER A 262 -19.78 -4.61 10.22
C SER A 262 -20.98 -5.24 9.51
N GLN A 263 -21.07 -5.14 8.18
CA GLN A 263 -22.19 -5.65 7.37
C GLN A 263 -21.79 -6.78 6.40
N PRO A 264 -21.42 -7.98 6.89
CA PRO A 264 -21.00 -9.10 6.05
C PRO A 264 -22.07 -9.61 5.08
N ALA A 265 -23.35 -9.34 5.36
CA ALA A 265 -24.46 -9.70 4.48
C ALA A 265 -24.40 -8.99 3.11
N SER A 266 -23.69 -7.86 3.02
CA SER A 266 -23.50 -7.09 1.78
C SER A 266 -22.36 -7.61 0.89
N TRP A 267 -21.48 -8.46 1.42
CA TRP A 267 -20.26 -8.87 0.74
C TRP A 267 -20.57 -9.86 -0.40
N GLY A 268 -20.02 -9.58 -1.57
CA GLY A 268 -20.07 -10.43 -2.75
C GLY A 268 -19.05 -11.55 -2.70
N ASN A 269 -19.04 -12.38 -3.75
CA ASN A 269 -17.98 -13.37 -3.95
C ASN A 269 -16.66 -12.70 -4.41
N LYS A 270 -15.58 -13.48 -4.47
CA LYS A 270 -14.24 -12.98 -4.82
C LYS A 270 -14.20 -12.38 -6.22
N GLU A 271 -14.92 -12.95 -7.18
CA GLU A 271 -14.98 -12.46 -8.55
C GLU A 271 -15.64 -11.08 -8.62
N GLN A 272 -16.76 -10.91 -7.89
CA GLN A 272 -17.49 -9.65 -7.79
C GLN A 272 -16.65 -8.58 -7.09
N GLN A 273 -15.98 -8.94 -5.99
CA GLN A 273 -15.05 -8.05 -5.27
C GLN A 273 -13.89 -7.59 -6.18
N ALA A 274 -13.23 -8.52 -6.88
CA ALA A 274 -12.13 -8.20 -7.78
C ALA A 274 -12.58 -7.30 -8.93
N LYS A 275 -13.76 -7.57 -9.51
CA LYS A 275 -14.36 -6.72 -10.54
C LYS A 275 -14.62 -5.30 -10.02
N ALA A 276 -15.25 -5.17 -8.86
CA ALA A 276 -15.54 -3.88 -8.26
C ALA A 276 -14.27 -3.09 -7.94
N LEU A 277 -13.28 -3.74 -7.34
CA LEU A 277 -11.98 -3.13 -7.05
C LEU A 277 -11.33 -2.61 -8.33
N ASN A 278 -11.28 -3.41 -9.40
CA ASN A 278 -10.76 -2.97 -10.70
C ASN A 278 -11.48 -1.73 -11.26
N ARG A 279 -12.80 -1.62 -11.07
CA ARG A 279 -13.56 -0.42 -11.48
C ARG A 279 -13.14 0.81 -10.68
N TYR A 280 -12.97 0.70 -9.37
CA TYR A 280 -12.47 1.81 -8.55
C TYR A 280 -11.04 2.20 -8.91
N LEU A 281 -10.15 1.24 -9.16
CA LEU A 281 -8.78 1.53 -9.61
C LEU A 281 -8.76 2.28 -10.95
N GLN A 282 -9.60 1.88 -11.91
CA GLN A 282 -9.76 2.61 -13.18
C GLN A 282 -10.25 4.04 -12.97
N GLN A 283 -11.17 4.28 -12.03
CA GLN A 283 -11.62 5.64 -11.71
C GLN A 283 -10.49 6.49 -11.12
N VAL A 284 -9.66 5.92 -10.24
CA VAL A 284 -8.47 6.60 -9.69
C VAL A 284 -7.48 6.97 -10.81
N ASP A 285 -7.22 6.06 -11.75
CA ASP A 285 -6.33 6.34 -12.89
C ASP A 285 -6.87 7.45 -13.78
N GLN A 286 -8.15 7.39 -14.11
CA GLN A 286 -8.82 8.43 -14.90
C GLN A 286 -8.80 9.80 -14.21
N ALA A 287 -9.09 9.84 -12.91
CA ALA A 287 -9.01 11.06 -12.12
C ALA A 287 -7.58 11.60 -12.06
N GLY A 288 -6.59 10.72 -11.87
CA GLY A 288 -5.18 11.05 -11.88
C GLY A 288 -4.72 11.68 -13.20
N MET A 289 -5.15 11.14 -14.34
CA MET A 289 -4.85 11.69 -15.66
C MET A 289 -5.48 13.08 -15.85
N ARG A 290 -6.76 13.26 -15.48
CA ARG A 290 -7.47 14.54 -15.64
C ARG A 290 -6.98 15.61 -14.67
N GLY A 291 -6.60 15.22 -13.45
CA GLY A 291 -6.16 16.12 -12.40
C GLY A 291 -4.64 16.28 -12.27
N GLN A 292 -3.84 15.60 -13.09
CA GLN A 292 -2.38 15.56 -13.00
C GLN A 292 -1.85 15.12 -11.62
N GLY A 293 -2.44 14.08 -11.03
CA GLY A 293 -1.98 13.53 -9.75
C GLY A 293 -0.60 12.86 -9.86
N ASN A 294 0.19 12.88 -8.77
CA ASN A 294 1.50 12.21 -8.70
C ASN A 294 1.31 10.69 -8.79
N ALA A 295 1.95 10.09 -9.80
CA ALA A 295 1.80 8.68 -10.10
C ALA A 295 2.25 7.74 -8.97
N ALA A 296 3.32 8.07 -8.25
CA ALA A 296 3.80 7.27 -7.13
C ALA A 296 2.79 7.29 -5.97
N MET A 297 2.28 8.48 -5.63
CA MET A 297 1.25 8.63 -4.58
C MET A 297 -0.05 7.90 -4.94
N LEU A 298 -0.49 8.02 -6.20
CA LEU A 298 -1.67 7.30 -6.68
C LEU A 298 -1.46 5.79 -6.72
N THR A 299 -0.25 5.32 -7.01
CA THR A 299 0.09 3.88 -6.94
C THR A 299 -0.02 3.37 -5.50
N MET A 300 0.60 4.06 -4.54
CA MET A 300 0.47 3.71 -3.12
C MET A 300 -0.99 3.71 -2.64
N PHE A 301 -1.77 4.69 -3.07
CA PHE A 301 -3.20 4.78 -2.74
C PHE A 301 -4.01 3.60 -3.31
N LYS A 302 -3.70 3.18 -4.55
CA LYS A 302 -4.31 2.03 -5.20
C LYS A 302 -3.92 0.71 -4.52
N ASP A 303 -2.64 0.52 -4.23
CA ASP A 303 -2.13 -0.66 -3.52
C ASP A 303 -2.82 -0.80 -2.15
N ALA A 304 -2.90 0.31 -1.40
CA ALA A 304 -3.63 0.37 -0.15
C ALA A 304 -5.12 0.04 -0.29
N LEU A 305 -5.80 0.56 -1.33
CA LEU A 305 -7.21 0.27 -1.57
C LEU A 305 -7.44 -1.23 -1.84
N VAL A 306 -6.52 -1.86 -2.57
CA VAL A 306 -6.50 -3.31 -2.85
C VAL A 306 -6.29 -4.10 -1.58
N ASP A 307 -5.26 -3.78 -0.80
CA ASP A 307 -4.92 -4.50 0.43
C ASP A 307 -6.08 -4.48 1.43
N MET A 308 -6.78 -3.35 1.54
CA MET A 308 -7.87 -3.14 2.48
C MET A 308 -9.16 -3.87 2.05
N ASN A 309 -9.37 -4.14 0.75
CA ASN A 309 -10.63 -4.65 0.18
C ASN A 309 -10.56 -6.02 -0.52
N SER A 310 -9.37 -6.59 -0.73
CA SER A 310 -9.21 -7.84 -1.49
C SER A 310 -9.63 -9.09 -0.70
N ASP A 311 -9.56 -9.04 0.63
CA ASP A 311 -9.98 -10.15 1.47
C ASP A 311 -10.55 -9.71 2.81
N TYR A 312 -11.83 -9.99 3.05
CA TYR A 312 -12.51 -9.72 4.32
C TYR A 312 -12.46 -10.91 5.30
N GLY A 313 -11.77 -12.00 4.93
CA GLY A 313 -11.71 -13.22 5.70
C GLY A 313 -13.01 -14.02 5.62
N THR A 314 -13.21 -14.94 6.57
CA THR A 314 -14.47 -15.69 6.66
C THR A 314 -15.49 -14.83 7.39
N PRO A 315 -16.60 -14.41 6.74
CA PRO A 315 -17.63 -13.67 7.43
C PRO A 315 -18.18 -14.51 8.59
N PRO A 316 -18.40 -13.90 9.78
CA PRO A 316 -19.21 -14.57 10.79
C PRO A 316 -20.55 -14.93 10.17
N LEU A 317 -21.07 -16.14 10.46
CA LEU A 317 -22.32 -16.66 9.88
C LEU A 317 -23.40 -15.58 9.96
N ALA A 318 -23.75 -14.99 8.81
CA ALA A 318 -24.82 -14.01 8.75
C ALA A 318 -26.12 -14.67 9.25
N PRO A 319 -26.97 -13.95 10.01
CA PRO A 319 -28.31 -14.44 10.34
C PRO A 319 -28.99 -14.91 9.06
N ARG A 320 -29.47 -16.16 9.05
CA ARG A 320 -30.01 -16.82 7.84
C ARG A 320 -31.19 -16.07 7.19
N ASP A 321 -31.80 -15.15 7.93
CA ASP A 321 -33.05 -14.48 7.56
C ASP A 321 -32.88 -13.26 6.61
N MET A 322 -31.64 -12.86 6.28
CA MET A 322 -31.31 -11.72 5.41
C MET A 322 -30.16 -12.00 4.42
N LEU A 323 -30.06 -13.23 3.92
CA LEU A 323 -29.06 -13.58 2.91
C LEU A 323 -29.46 -13.03 1.53
N LEU A 324 -28.63 -12.15 0.97
CA LEU A 324 -28.84 -11.61 -0.37
C LEU A 324 -28.84 -12.74 -1.43
N THR A 325 -29.91 -12.78 -2.22
CA THR A 325 -30.06 -13.67 -3.38
C THR A 325 -29.11 -13.25 -4.51
N GLU A 326 -28.93 -14.09 -5.53
CA GLU A 326 -28.16 -13.72 -6.73
C GLU A 326 -28.72 -12.46 -7.42
N ARG A 327 -30.05 -12.31 -7.41
CA ARG A 327 -30.75 -11.13 -7.92
C ARG A 327 -30.38 -9.88 -7.13
N ASP A 328 -30.34 -9.96 -5.82
CA ASP A 328 -29.98 -8.83 -4.95
C ASP A 328 -28.51 -8.46 -5.15
N ARG A 329 -27.61 -9.47 -5.20
CA ARG A 329 -26.17 -9.28 -5.43
C ARG A 329 -25.84 -8.67 -6.78
N ALA A 330 -26.65 -8.90 -7.81
CA ALA A 330 -26.48 -8.26 -9.11
C ALA A 330 -26.58 -6.73 -9.03
N THR A 331 -27.25 -6.19 -8.01
CA THR A 331 -27.45 -4.75 -7.80
C THR A 331 -26.43 -4.12 -6.84
N THR A 332 -25.45 -4.89 -6.36
CA THR A 332 -24.38 -4.39 -5.49
C THR A 332 -22.99 -4.66 -6.08
N THR A 333 -21.99 -3.90 -5.65
CA THR A 333 -20.59 -4.12 -6.01
C THR A 333 -19.96 -5.33 -5.30
N GLY A 334 -20.57 -5.80 -4.21
CA GLY A 334 -20.04 -6.88 -3.38
C GLY A 334 -18.81 -6.51 -2.53
N LEU A 335 -18.35 -5.25 -2.55
CA LEU A 335 -17.35 -4.77 -1.61
C LEU A 335 -18.01 -4.38 -0.28
N ALA A 336 -17.24 -4.47 0.80
CA ALA A 336 -17.55 -3.79 2.05
C ALA A 336 -17.67 -2.28 1.81
N ASP A 337 -18.40 -1.60 2.69
CA ASP A 337 -18.52 -0.15 2.62
C ASP A 337 -17.19 0.52 2.97
N PHE A 338 -16.89 1.64 2.33
CA PHE A 338 -15.63 2.32 2.56
C PHE A 338 -15.69 3.81 2.26
N THR A 339 -14.70 4.53 2.78
CA THR A 339 -14.34 5.89 2.38
C THR A 339 -12.85 5.93 2.09
N ALA A 340 -12.44 6.60 1.03
CA ALA A 340 -11.04 6.77 0.70
C ALA A 340 -10.79 8.15 0.11
N SER A 341 -9.71 8.80 0.53
CA SER A 341 -9.32 10.11 0.02
C SER A 341 -7.81 10.22 -0.11
N VAL A 342 -7.36 10.98 -1.11
CA VAL A 342 -5.97 11.30 -1.38
C VAL A 342 -5.87 12.79 -1.70
N THR A 343 -4.88 13.47 -1.13
CA THR A 343 -4.66 14.91 -1.32
C THR A 343 -3.17 15.20 -1.38
N GLN A 344 -2.75 15.90 -2.41
CA GLN A 344 -1.37 16.36 -2.56
C GLN A 344 -1.10 17.65 -1.81
N THR A 345 0.14 17.81 -1.39
CA THR A 345 0.66 19.09 -0.88
C THR A 345 0.58 20.15 -1.97
N GLU A 346 0.15 21.37 -1.61
CA GLU A 346 0.06 22.47 -2.57
C GLU A 346 1.45 22.96 -2.97
N VAL A 347 1.70 23.09 -4.27
CA VAL A 347 2.99 23.55 -4.81
C VAL A 347 2.80 24.85 -5.58
N ALA A 348 3.53 25.90 -5.19
CA ALA A 348 3.59 27.14 -5.96
C ALA A 348 4.59 27.01 -7.11
N SER A 349 4.21 26.27 -8.17
CA SER A 349 5.09 25.95 -9.30
C SER A 349 5.54 27.16 -10.11
N ASN A 350 4.75 28.24 -10.12
CA ASN A 350 5.10 29.49 -10.78
C ASN A 350 5.60 30.55 -9.78
N PRO A 351 6.91 30.85 -9.73
CA PRO A 351 7.43 31.87 -8.82
C PRO A 351 6.92 33.28 -9.14
N ALA A 352 6.59 33.58 -10.41
CA ALA A 352 6.03 34.87 -10.81
C ALA A 352 4.55 35.05 -10.38
N LYS A 353 3.85 33.95 -10.06
CA LYS A 353 2.47 33.95 -9.57
C LYS A 353 2.27 32.95 -8.43
N SER A 354 2.88 33.23 -7.28
CA SER A 354 2.83 32.36 -6.09
C SER A 354 1.43 32.06 -5.53
N THR A 355 0.41 32.82 -5.93
CA THR A 355 -0.99 32.58 -5.61
C THR A 355 -1.62 31.42 -6.41
N GLU A 356 -1.04 31.09 -7.57
CA GLU A 356 -1.42 29.93 -8.38
C GLU A 356 -0.67 28.72 -7.86
N LYS A 357 -1.42 27.79 -7.26
CA LYS A 357 -0.84 26.61 -6.60
C LYS A 357 -1.38 25.35 -7.24
N ASP A 358 -0.49 24.45 -7.58
CA ASP A 358 -0.81 23.13 -8.06
C ASP A 358 -1.28 22.26 -6.90
N ARG A 359 -2.34 21.49 -7.14
CA ARG A 359 -2.95 20.60 -6.14
C ARG A 359 -3.78 19.53 -6.84
N PHE A 360 -3.78 18.35 -6.26
CA PHE A 360 -4.72 17.28 -6.57
C PHE A 360 -5.41 16.82 -5.28
N ALA A 361 -6.72 16.58 -5.35
CA ALA A 361 -7.47 15.91 -4.30
C ALA A 361 -8.53 15.01 -4.95
N TYR A 362 -8.61 13.76 -4.52
CA TYR A 362 -9.58 12.79 -5.00
C TYR A 362 -10.19 12.03 -3.83
N GLU A 363 -11.51 11.88 -3.87
CA GLU A 363 -12.30 11.18 -2.85
C GLU A 363 -13.18 10.14 -3.54
N LEU A 364 -13.32 8.97 -2.93
CA LEU A 364 -14.28 7.94 -3.31
C LEU A 364 -14.93 7.32 -2.06
N SER A 365 -16.19 6.94 -2.17
CA SER A 365 -16.90 6.26 -1.10
C SER A 365 -17.94 5.29 -1.64
N GLN A 366 -18.23 4.28 -0.82
CA GLN A 366 -19.34 3.37 -1.02
C GLN A 366 -20.08 3.16 0.30
N LYS A 367 -21.41 3.17 0.24
CA LYS A 367 -22.26 2.88 1.38
C LYS A 367 -23.43 1.99 0.97
N THR A 368 -23.72 0.99 1.77
CA THR A 368 -24.79 0.03 1.61
C THR A 368 -25.72 0.16 2.80
N THR A 369 -27.02 0.08 2.54
CA THR A 369 -28.05 0.10 3.56
C THR A 369 -28.97 -1.08 3.30
N ILE A 370 -29.03 -1.98 4.29
CA ILE A 370 -29.91 -3.14 4.30
C ILE A 370 -30.91 -2.93 5.43
N SER A 371 -32.20 -3.02 5.11
CA SER A 371 -33.30 -2.90 6.06
C SER A 371 -34.40 -3.90 5.74
N GLY A 372 -35.37 -4.03 6.64
CA GLY A 372 -36.38 -5.09 6.60
C GLY A 372 -36.26 -6.01 7.81
N ARG A 373 -37.26 -6.89 7.99
CA ARG A 373 -37.26 -7.89 9.09
C ARG A 373 -37.01 -9.31 8.60
N SER A 374 -37.16 -9.53 7.30
CA SER A 374 -36.98 -10.80 6.63
C SER A 374 -36.74 -10.55 5.14
N GLN A 375 -36.39 -11.59 4.39
CA GLN A 375 -36.33 -11.56 2.93
C GLN A 375 -37.62 -11.05 2.26
N MET A 376 -38.78 -11.18 2.92
CA MET A 376 -40.07 -10.76 2.34
C MET A 376 -40.25 -9.24 2.29
N ASP A 377 -39.60 -8.51 3.19
CA ASP A 377 -39.71 -7.05 3.32
C ASP A 377 -38.32 -6.40 3.23
N LEU A 378 -37.41 -7.03 2.49
CA LEU A 378 -36.03 -6.58 2.31
C LEU A 378 -36.00 -5.28 1.50
N ALA A 379 -35.27 -4.29 1.99
CA ALA A 379 -34.91 -3.09 1.24
C ALA A 379 -33.40 -2.93 1.26
N LEU A 380 -32.80 -2.83 0.06
CA LEU A 380 -31.36 -2.74 -0.14
C LEU A 380 -31.08 -1.52 -1.03
N SER A 381 -30.21 -0.63 -0.56
CA SER A 381 -29.72 0.52 -1.32
C SER A 381 -28.21 0.59 -1.24
N GLN A 382 -27.53 0.76 -2.38
CA GLN A 382 -26.09 0.98 -2.42
C GLN A 382 -25.78 2.27 -3.17
N GLN A 383 -24.98 3.13 -2.54
CA GLN A 383 -24.54 4.40 -3.07
C GLN A 383 -23.02 4.40 -3.22
N GLN A 384 -22.56 4.83 -4.39
CA GLN A 384 -21.16 5.07 -4.72
C GLN A 384 -20.99 6.56 -5.01
N GLN A 385 -19.90 7.18 -4.58
CA GLN A 385 -19.60 8.58 -4.86
C GLN A 385 -18.12 8.77 -5.19
N SER A 386 -17.83 9.76 -6.02
CA SER A 386 -16.46 10.23 -6.27
C SER A 386 -16.42 11.74 -6.43
N HIS A 387 -15.32 12.37 -6.00
CA HIS A 387 -15.07 13.79 -6.20
C HIS A 387 -13.60 14.04 -6.56
N LEU A 388 -13.36 14.76 -7.67
CA LEU A 388 -12.03 15.21 -8.07
C LEU A 388 -11.97 16.73 -7.98
N LYS A 389 -10.95 17.23 -7.30
CA LYS A 389 -10.61 18.66 -7.30
C LYS A 389 -9.14 18.83 -7.57
N ALA A 390 -8.82 19.43 -8.71
CA ALA A 390 -7.45 19.62 -9.15
C ALA A 390 -7.21 21.00 -9.73
N ARG A 391 -5.97 21.44 -9.65
CA ARG A 391 -5.46 22.65 -10.30
C ARG A 391 -4.00 22.45 -10.64
N TYR A 392 -3.61 22.80 -11.85
CA TYR A 392 -2.25 22.58 -12.31
C TYR A 392 -1.87 23.52 -13.46
N HIS A 393 -0.57 23.74 -13.60
CA HIS A 393 0.00 24.41 -14.76
C HIS A 393 0.21 23.41 -15.91
N ALA A 394 -0.11 23.83 -17.13
CA ALA A 394 0.12 23.07 -18.35
C ALA A 394 0.79 23.98 -19.41
N PRO A 395 1.56 23.41 -20.35
CA PRO A 395 2.11 24.18 -21.47
C PRO A 395 1.01 24.91 -22.27
N ALA A 396 1.34 26.09 -22.80
CA ALA A 396 0.40 26.85 -23.66
C ALA A 396 0.00 26.07 -24.92
N SER A 397 0.89 25.20 -25.43
CA SER A 397 0.63 24.30 -26.56
C SER A 397 1.26 22.92 -26.34
N PRO A 398 0.77 21.85 -27.00
CA PRO A 398 1.30 20.49 -26.83
C PRO A 398 2.80 20.33 -27.13
N THR A 399 3.36 21.22 -27.96
CA THR A 399 4.79 21.20 -28.34
C THR A 399 5.65 22.13 -27.49
N ALA A 400 5.04 22.99 -26.67
CA ALA A 400 5.76 23.90 -25.79
C ALA A 400 6.23 23.16 -24.53
N LYS A 401 7.41 23.52 -24.01
CA LYS A 401 7.85 23.09 -22.69
C LYS A 401 7.34 24.06 -21.64
N LEU A 402 6.85 23.53 -20.53
CA LEU A 402 6.54 24.33 -19.35
C LEU A 402 7.87 24.72 -18.69
N ALA A 403 8.19 26.01 -18.68
CA ALA A 403 9.35 26.57 -17.99
C ALA A 403 8.86 27.83 -17.29
N LEU A 404 8.53 27.72 -16.00
CA LEU A 404 7.97 28.83 -15.22
C LEU A 404 9.08 29.44 -14.36
N ASP A 405 9.46 30.67 -14.66
CA ASP A 405 10.42 31.45 -13.88
C ASP A 405 9.95 32.91 -13.74
N LEU A 406 10.81 33.83 -13.30
CA LEU A 406 10.43 35.24 -13.10
C LEU A 406 10.44 36.08 -14.39
N GLU A 407 10.95 35.55 -15.50
CA GLU A 407 11.05 36.26 -16.78
C GLU A 407 9.70 36.27 -17.49
N PRO A 408 9.24 37.41 -18.05
CA PRO A 408 8.01 37.46 -18.82
C PRO A 408 7.93 36.44 -19.96
N GLN A 409 9.06 36.10 -20.60
CA GLN A 409 9.15 35.17 -21.71
C GLN A 409 8.80 33.72 -21.33
N SER A 410 8.97 33.37 -20.05
CA SER A 410 8.67 32.02 -19.52
C SER A 410 7.19 31.87 -19.15
N GLN A 411 6.48 32.99 -19.02
CA GLN A 411 5.09 33.08 -18.56
C GLN A 411 4.07 32.84 -19.69
N ASN A 412 4.25 31.73 -20.42
CA ASN A 412 3.36 31.25 -21.47
C ASN A 412 2.82 29.86 -21.10
N TYR A 413 1.64 29.81 -20.47
CA TYR A 413 1.09 28.58 -19.91
C TYR A 413 -0.43 28.66 -19.77
N LYS A 414 -1.02 27.50 -19.48
CA LYS A 414 -2.42 27.37 -19.06
C LYS A 414 -2.45 27.00 -17.59
N TYR A 415 -3.30 27.66 -16.82
CA TYR A 415 -3.66 27.25 -15.47
C TYR A 415 -5.04 26.63 -15.51
N ILE A 416 -5.10 25.33 -15.29
CA ILE A 416 -6.30 24.51 -15.46
C ILE A 416 -6.83 24.15 -14.08
N MET A 417 -8.12 24.37 -13.86
CA MET A 417 -8.85 23.99 -12.65
C MET A 417 -9.94 22.99 -13.03
N VAL A 418 -9.99 21.86 -12.33
CA VAL A 418 -10.93 20.76 -12.56
C VAL A 418 -11.70 20.51 -11.27
N ASP A 419 -13.03 20.48 -11.37
CA ASP A 419 -13.95 20.10 -10.29
C ASP A 419 -14.96 19.11 -10.86
N GLU A 420 -14.92 17.86 -10.39
CA GLU A 420 -15.79 16.78 -10.86
C GLU A 420 -16.49 16.13 -9.68
N SER A 421 -17.76 15.77 -9.86
CA SER A 421 -18.47 14.92 -8.91
C SER A 421 -19.32 13.91 -9.65
N ALA A 422 -19.39 12.70 -9.13
CA ALA A 422 -20.25 11.66 -9.65
C ALA A 422 -20.84 10.81 -8.53
N SER A 423 -22.02 10.24 -8.78
CA SER A 423 -22.62 9.25 -7.91
C SER A 423 -23.41 8.21 -8.67
N SER A 424 -23.52 7.00 -8.11
CA SER A 424 -24.39 5.93 -8.56
C SER A 424 -25.15 5.37 -7.37
N THR A 425 -26.47 5.25 -7.49
CA THR A 425 -27.35 4.71 -6.46
C THR A 425 -28.20 3.60 -7.06
N THR A 426 -28.08 2.41 -6.50
CA THR A 426 -29.00 1.29 -6.76
C THR A 426 -29.95 1.12 -5.59
N SER A 427 -31.20 0.79 -5.85
CA SER A 427 -32.17 0.51 -4.81
C SER A 427 -33.11 -0.61 -5.24
N ILE A 428 -33.34 -1.58 -4.35
CA ILE A 428 -34.35 -2.61 -4.49
C ILE A 428 -35.20 -2.71 -3.23
N GLU A 429 -36.49 -2.99 -3.39
CA GLU A 429 -37.41 -3.16 -2.27
C GLU A 429 -38.38 -4.31 -2.55
N TYR A 430 -38.65 -5.09 -1.51
CA TYR A 430 -39.61 -6.18 -1.50
C TYR A 430 -40.81 -5.84 -0.62
N ASP A 431 -42.00 -6.23 -1.06
CA ASP A 431 -43.22 -6.26 -0.24
C ASP A 431 -43.80 -7.68 -0.29
N LYS A 432 -43.87 -8.36 0.86
CA LYS A 432 -44.38 -9.74 0.97
C LYS A 432 -43.69 -10.72 0.01
N GLY A 433 -42.39 -10.54 -0.21
CA GLY A 433 -41.55 -11.38 -1.06
C GLY A 433 -41.62 -11.06 -2.56
N LYS A 434 -42.47 -10.11 -2.97
CA LYS A 434 -42.51 -9.60 -4.34
C LYS A 434 -41.55 -8.43 -4.49
N LEU A 435 -40.72 -8.42 -5.54
CA LEU A 435 -39.90 -7.26 -5.89
C LEU A 435 -40.84 -6.15 -6.39
N VAL A 436 -40.93 -5.05 -5.64
CA VAL A 436 -41.85 -3.93 -5.95
C VAL A 436 -41.12 -2.69 -6.46
N LYS A 437 -39.80 -2.61 -6.21
CA LYS A 437 -38.95 -1.52 -6.70
C LYS A 437 -37.59 -2.10 -7.09
N ALA A 438 -37.09 -1.65 -8.22
CA ALA A 438 -35.68 -1.76 -8.54
C ALA A 438 -35.25 -0.60 -9.45
N SER A 439 -34.29 0.21 -9.01
CA SER A 439 -33.86 1.40 -9.74
C SER A 439 -32.35 1.58 -9.72
N LEU A 440 -31.84 2.23 -10.77
CA LEU A 440 -30.49 2.76 -10.87
C LEU A 440 -30.57 4.25 -11.20
N GLU A 441 -29.92 5.06 -10.37
CA GLU A 441 -29.75 6.49 -10.57
C GLU A 441 -28.26 6.82 -10.65
N MET A 442 -27.83 7.51 -11.71
CA MET A 442 -26.47 7.98 -11.86
C MET A 442 -26.45 9.46 -12.19
N GLN A 443 -25.45 10.15 -11.70
CA GLN A 443 -25.16 11.53 -12.05
C GLN A 443 -23.65 11.73 -12.12
N ALA A 444 -23.23 12.54 -13.08
CA ALA A 444 -21.85 13.00 -13.19
C ALA A 444 -21.85 14.46 -13.63
N SER A 445 -20.97 15.25 -13.04
CA SER A 445 -20.74 16.64 -13.39
C SER A 445 -19.24 16.93 -13.40
N ARG A 446 -18.82 17.78 -14.32
CA ARG A 446 -17.44 18.22 -14.50
C ARG A 446 -17.44 19.68 -14.91
N SER A 447 -16.67 20.48 -14.19
CA SER A 447 -16.38 21.87 -14.51
C SER A 447 -14.89 22.02 -14.72
N THR A 448 -14.49 22.52 -15.89
CA THR A 448 -13.10 22.82 -16.21
C THR A 448 -12.95 24.29 -16.51
N ARG A 449 -12.17 25.03 -15.71
CA ARG A 449 -11.81 26.42 -15.97
C ARG A 449 -10.37 26.49 -16.43
N VAL A 450 -10.11 27.20 -17.51
CA VAL A 450 -8.78 27.37 -18.09
C VAL A 450 -8.46 28.85 -18.16
N LEU A 451 -7.35 29.25 -17.52
CA LEU A 451 -6.75 30.57 -17.68
C LEU A 451 -5.54 30.43 -18.61
N GLU A 452 -5.54 31.11 -19.74
CA GLU A 452 -4.41 31.13 -20.66
C GLU A 452 -3.60 32.41 -20.49
N TYR A 453 -2.30 32.26 -20.27
CA TYR A 453 -1.37 33.37 -20.11
C TYR A 453 -0.39 33.41 -21.26
N MET A 454 -0.13 34.62 -21.75
CA MET A 454 0.99 34.91 -22.64
C MET A 454 1.78 36.09 -22.12
N PHE A 455 3.10 35.92 -22.01
CA PHE A 455 4.01 36.88 -21.40
C PHE A 455 3.54 37.39 -20.02
N GLY A 456 2.94 36.52 -19.21
CA GLY A 456 2.44 36.81 -17.86
C GLY A 456 1.10 37.54 -17.82
N LYS A 457 0.54 37.89 -18.99
CA LYS A 457 -0.76 38.55 -19.13
C LYS A 457 -1.83 37.53 -19.46
N LEU A 458 -2.95 37.60 -18.75
CA LEU A 458 -4.12 36.80 -19.04
C LEU A 458 -4.63 37.14 -20.46
N LYS A 459 -4.80 36.12 -21.28
CA LYS A 459 -5.29 36.22 -22.66
C LYS A 459 -6.68 35.64 -22.81
N ASP A 460 -6.96 34.57 -22.09
CA ASP A 460 -8.26 33.91 -22.12
C ASP A 460 -8.60 33.36 -20.73
N ASP A 461 -9.89 33.36 -20.42
CA ASP A 461 -10.47 32.76 -19.21
C ASP A 461 -11.84 32.22 -19.59
N HIS A 462 -11.94 30.90 -19.66
CA HIS A 462 -13.19 30.23 -19.97
C HIS A 462 -13.45 29.08 -19.03
N THR A 463 -14.73 28.78 -18.81
CA THR A 463 -15.18 27.63 -18.03
C THR A 463 -16.11 26.79 -18.89
N THR A 464 -15.82 25.48 -18.95
CA THR A 464 -16.59 24.48 -19.69
C THR A 464 -17.28 23.55 -18.69
N PRO A 465 -18.57 23.78 -18.38
CA PRO A 465 -19.35 22.85 -17.58
C PRO A 465 -19.88 21.69 -18.45
N SER A 466 -19.98 20.51 -17.86
CA SER A 466 -20.61 19.32 -18.44
C SER A 466 -21.28 18.53 -17.33
N GLY A 467 -22.45 17.97 -17.59
CA GLY A 467 -23.14 17.16 -16.61
C GLY A 467 -24.29 16.37 -17.22
N LYS A 468 -24.50 15.15 -16.73
CA LYS A 468 -25.59 14.28 -17.15
C LYS A 468 -26.12 13.49 -15.96
N ALA A 469 -27.38 13.09 -16.07
CA ALA A 469 -28.04 12.19 -15.13
C ALA A 469 -28.74 11.09 -15.92
N LEU A 470 -28.80 9.90 -15.33
CA LEU A 470 -29.48 8.73 -15.85
C LEU A 470 -30.34 8.13 -14.74
N THR A 471 -31.59 7.86 -15.04
CA THR A 471 -32.47 7.03 -14.20
C THR A 471 -32.94 5.85 -15.03
N ARG A 472 -32.84 4.65 -14.46
CA ARG A 472 -33.28 3.42 -15.11
C ARG A 472 -34.09 2.57 -14.15
N ASP A 473 -35.27 2.18 -14.61
CA ASP A 473 -36.05 1.12 -13.97
C ASP A 473 -35.40 -0.24 -14.27
N LEU A 474 -35.03 -0.95 -13.21
CA LEU A 474 -34.43 -2.28 -13.27
C LEU A 474 -35.48 -3.38 -13.02
N LEU A 475 -36.70 -3.03 -12.58
CA LEU A 475 -37.73 -3.99 -12.21
C LEU A 475 -38.07 -4.96 -13.36
N PRO A 476 -38.30 -4.50 -14.61
CA PRO A 476 -38.59 -5.40 -15.72
C PRO A 476 -37.41 -6.32 -16.09
N THR A 477 -36.18 -5.92 -15.73
CA THR A 477 -34.96 -6.69 -16.02
C THR A 477 -34.70 -7.74 -14.94
N LEU A 478 -35.02 -7.42 -13.69
CA LEU A 478 -34.78 -8.28 -12.52
C LEU A 478 -35.96 -9.21 -12.20
N ASP A 479 -37.16 -8.94 -12.71
CA ASP A 479 -38.34 -9.79 -12.55
C ASP A 479 -39.13 -9.97 -13.88
N PRO A 480 -38.54 -10.65 -14.89
CA PRO A 480 -39.19 -10.82 -16.20
C PRO A 480 -40.35 -11.82 -16.18
N GLU A 481 -40.42 -12.71 -15.18
CA GLU A 481 -41.44 -13.77 -15.07
C GLU A 481 -42.80 -13.22 -14.66
N ASP A 482 -42.83 -12.14 -13.89
CA ASP A 482 -44.05 -11.38 -13.59
C ASP A 482 -44.64 -10.71 -14.86
N GLY A 483 -43.86 -10.66 -15.95
CA GLY A 483 -44.28 -10.27 -17.30
C GLY A 483 -44.60 -11.44 -18.24
N GLY A 484 -44.60 -12.69 -17.75
CA GLY A 484 -44.98 -13.89 -18.52
C GLY A 484 -43.86 -14.55 -19.34
N LEU A 485 -42.60 -14.16 -19.15
CA LEU A 485 -41.44 -14.75 -19.83
C LEU A 485 -40.74 -15.76 -18.93
N SER A 486 -40.81 -17.06 -19.26
CA SER A 486 -39.96 -18.07 -18.63
C SER A 486 -38.55 -17.98 -19.22
N MET A 487 -37.57 -17.78 -18.35
CA MET A 487 -36.16 -17.64 -18.73
C MET A 487 -35.36 -18.82 -18.18
N ASP A 488 -34.45 -19.38 -18.97
CA ASP A 488 -33.52 -20.38 -18.46
C ASP A 488 -32.45 -19.76 -17.54
N ASP A 489 -31.78 -20.62 -16.76
CA ASP A 489 -30.78 -20.17 -15.77
C ASP A 489 -29.58 -19.46 -16.43
N TYR A 490 -29.22 -19.84 -17.66
CA TYR A 490 -28.09 -19.26 -18.37
C TYR A 490 -28.38 -17.82 -18.79
N ASP A 491 -29.54 -17.59 -19.38
CA ASP A 491 -29.99 -16.28 -19.80
C ASP A 491 -30.26 -15.36 -18.59
N ARG A 492 -30.79 -15.91 -17.49
CA ARG A 492 -30.94 -15.20 -16.21
C ARG A 492 -29.57 -14.73 -15.69
N ALA A 493 -28.57 -15.60 -15.63
CA ALA A 493 -27.22 -15.25 -15.19
C ALA A 493 -26.59 -14.14 -16.06
N ARG A 494 -26.79 -14.19 -17.39
CA ARG A 494 -26.30 -13.14 -18.30
C ARG A 494 -26.97 -11.79 -18.07
N ILE A 495 -28.28 -11.77 -17.78
CA ILE A 495 -28.98 -10.54 -17.43
C ILE A 495 -28.45 -9.97 -16.12
N LEU A 496 -28.32 -10.79 -15.08
CA LEU A 496 -27.81 -10.35 -13.78
C LEU A 496 -26.37 -9.80 -13.90
N ALA A 497 -25.52 -10.45 -14.70
CA ALA A 497 -24.17 -9.95 -14.98
C ALA A 497 -24.20 -8.57 -15.67
N ARG A 498 -25.11 -8.37 -16.64
CA ARG A 498 -25.27 -7.09 -17.34
C ARG A 498 -25.80 -5.99 -16.41
N VAL A 499 -26.73 -6.32 -15.51
CA VAL A 499 -27.17 -5.37 -14.47
C VAL A 499 -25.98 -4.98 -13.62
N ASN A 500 -25.23 -5.95 -13.10
CA ASN A 500 -24.04 -5.70 -12.30
C ASN A 500 -22.96 -4.89 -13.05
N ASP A 501 -22.82 -5.03 -14.36
CA ASP A 501 -21.93 -4.17 -15.16
C ASP A 501 -22.40 -2.70 -15.21
N ALA A 502 -23.71 -2.47 -15.17
CA ALA A 502 -24.30 -1.14 -15.32
C ALA A 502 -24.35 -0.32 -14.03
N ILE A 503 -24.27 -0.95 -12.85
CA ILE A 503 -24.40 -0.24 -11.56
C ILE A 503 -23.15 0.56 -11.18
N PHE A 504 -21.99 0.26 -11.78
CA PHE A 504 -20.74 0.91 -11.42
C PHE A 504 -20.73 2.39 -11.81
N LEU A 505 -20.30 3.22 -10.87
CA LEU A 505 -20.21 4.67 -11.04
C LEU A 505 -19.42 5.05 -12.30
N GLN A 506 -20.00 5.97 -13.09
CA GLN A 506 -19.35 6.61 -14.24
C GLN A 506 -18.97 8.04 -13.84
N SER A 507 -17.66 8.33 -13.80
CA SER A 507 -17.16 9.66 -13.46
C SER A 507 -17.22 10.63 -14.64
N ASP A 508 -17.23 10.12 -15.87
CA ASP A 508 -17.30 10.92 -17.09
C ASP A 508 -18.75 11.15 -17.51
N PRO A 509 -19.24 12.41 -17.53
CA PRO A 509 -20.60 12.72 -18.00
C PRO A 509 -20.87 12.22 -19.40
N ASP A 510 -19.86 12.13 -20.26
CA ASP A 510 -20.06 11.69 -21.64
C ASP A 510 -20.33 10.19 -21.76
N ALA A 511 -19.85 9.39 -20.80
CA ALA A 511 -20.11 7.95 -20.71
C ALA A 511 -21.52 7.62 -20.17
N LEU A 512 -22.20 8.59 -19.54
CA LEU A 512 -23.63 8.48 -19.24
C LEU A 512 -24.40 8.69 -20.55
N ALA A 513 -24.63 7.61 -21.30
CA ALA A 513 -25.48 7.66 -22.48
C ALA A 513 -26.92 8.03 -22.07
N ALA A 514 -27.54 8.94 -22.84
CA ALA A 514 -28.99 9.07 -22.81
C ALA A 514 -29.56 7.81 -23.49
N ASN A 515 -30.41 7.07 -22.77
CA ASN A 515 -31.20 6.00 -23.38
C ASN A 515 -32.26 6.59 -24.31
#